data_AF-A0AAJ2FSN6-F1
#
_entry.id   AF-A0AAJ2FSN6-F1
#
_cell.length_a   1.000
_cell.length_b   1.000
_cell.length_c   1.000
_cell.angle_alpha   90.00
_cell.angle_beta   90.00
_cell.angle_gamma   90.00
#
_symmetry.space_group_name_H-M   'P 1'
#
loop_
_entity.id
_entity.type
_entity.pdbx_description
1 polymer ?
#
loop_
_entity_poly.entity_id
_entity_poly.type
_entity_poly.pdbx_seq_one_letter_code
_entity_poly.pdbx_strand_id
1 'polypeptide(L)'
;MARGQSGALNLNVNGPLSNQNLGLIHAATQLTISSSGLNNQNGSLLVSAIALDFGAATGDLYNQGGEISSAQSYALAGRTLDNSTGDLISNGQLTLDADTLINQNCLLSGWQGLNVSGASLNNCNTGTLCSRGDDVNVNLRGHCSTVSTAPWSASKP
;
A
#
# COMPACT_ATOMS: atom_id res chain seq x y z
N MET A 1 -6.22 -14.59 24.59
CA MET A 1 -4.83 -14.09 24.61
C MET A 1 -4.00 -14.93 23.64
N ALA A 2 -3.89 -14.51 22.37
CA ALA A 2 -3.03 -15.20 21.40
C ALA A 2 -1.61 -14.64 21.53
N ARG A 3 -0.73 -15.47 22.09
CA ARG A 3 0.71 -15.22 22.17
C ARG A 3 1.29 -15.29 20.75
N GLY A 4 2.18 -14.33 20.43
CA GLY A 4 2.72 -14.12 19.09
C GLY A 4 3.25 -15.39 18.45
N GLN A 5 2.91 -15.60 17.18
CA GLN A 5 3.65 -16.50 16.31
C GLN A 5 4.88 -15.76 15.83
N SER A 6 6.04 -16.13 16.35
CA SER A 6 7.36 -15.77 15.82
C SER A 6 7.58 -16.51 14.49
N GLY A 7 6.80 -16.17 13.46
CA GLY A 7 6.82 -16.88 12.19
C GLY A 7 6.18 -16.07 11.07
N ALA A 8 6.56 -16.43 9.84
CA ALA A 8 5.90 -15.92 8.65
C ALA A 8 4.41 -16.35 8.67
N LEU A 9 3.52 -15.46 8.30
CA LEU A 9 2.10 -15.72 8.13
C LEU A 9 1.80 -15.85 6.63
N ASN A 10 1.18 -16.96 6.23
CA ASN A 10 0.67 -17.13 4.87
C ASN A 10 -0.85 -17.20 4.89
N LEU A 11 -1.51 -16.27 4.22
CA LEU A 11 -2.95 -16.21 4.05
C LEU A 11 -3.29 -16.60 2.62
N ASN A 12 -3.88 -17.77 2.43
CA ASN A 12 -4.40 -18.22 1.14
C ASN A 12 -5.92 -18.19 1.20
N VAL A 13 -6.53 -17.23 0.50
CA VAL A 13 -7.97 -17.00 0.48
C VAL A 13 -8.50 -17.22 -0.93
N ASN A 14 -9.44 -18.14 -1.09
CA ASN A 14 -10.17 -18.31 -2.34
C ASN A 14 -11.23 -17.20 -2.46
N GLY A 15 -10.80 -16.01 -2.88
CA GLY A 15 -11.63 -14.80 -2.98
C GLY A 15 -10.94 -13.56 -2.37
N PRO A 16 -11.67 -12.44 -2.18
CA PRO A 16 -11.13 -11.24 -1.57
C PRO A 16 -10.87 -11.45 -0.08
N LEU A 17 -9.69 -11.04 0.39
CA LEU A 17 -9.38 -10.98 1.82
C LEU A 17 -10.00 -9.72 2.42
N SER A 18 -10.76 -9.85 3.51
CA SER A 18 -11.34 -8.72 4.24
C SER A 18 -10.65 -8.55 5.60
N ASN A 19 -10.11 -7.36 5.83
CA ASN A 19 -9.53 -6.86 7.07
C ASN A 19 -10.06 -5.46 7.37
N GLN A 20 -11.35 -5.36 7.70
CA GLN A 20 -12.03 -4.08 7.89
C GLN A 20 -12.30 -3.78 9.37
N ASN A 21 -12.73 -2.54 9.65
CA ASN A 21 -13.35 -2.15 10.93
C ASN A 21 -12.49 -2.50 12.15
N LEU A 22 -11.28 -1.92 12.23
CA LEU A 22 -10.27 -2.20 13.24
C LEU A 22 -9.70 -3.62 13.19
N GLY A 23 -9.89 -4.31 12.06
CA GLY A 23 -9.22 -5.57 11.75
C GLY A 23 -7.70 -5.39 11.77
N LEU A 24 -6.99 -6.37 12.33
CA LEU A 24 -5.54 -6.37 12.43
C LEU A 24 -4.97 -7.66 11.84
N ILE A 25 -4.12 -7.52 10.83
CA ILE A 25 -3.25 -8.59 10.34
C ILE A 25 -1.81 -8.18 10.64
N HIS A 26 -1.14 -8.99 11.45
CA HIS A 26 0.25 -8.77 11.83
C HIS A 26 1.02 -10.09 11.76
N ALA A 27 2.20 -10.02 11.17
CA ALA A 27 3.19 -11.08 11.09
C ALA A 27 4.55 -10.55 11.56
N ALA A 28 5.25 -11.33 12.39
CA ALA A 28 6.50 -10.90 13.00
C ALA A 28 7.65 -10.74 11.99
N THR A 29 7.65 -11.54 10.91
CA THR A 29 8.76 -11.57 9.93
C THR A 29 8.27 -11.29 8.52
N GLN A 30 7.34 -12.11 8.02
CA GLN A 30 6.83 -12.01 6.65
C GLN A 30 5.33 -12.28 6.66
N LEU A 31 4.58 -11.45 5.95
CA LEU A 31 3.21 -11.78 5.55
C LEU A 31 3.18 -12.06 4.05
N THR A 32 2.67 -13.22 3.68
CA THR A 32 2.30 -13.55 2.31
C THR A 32 0.78 -13.61 2.24
N ILE A 33 0.17 -12.84 1.34
CA ILE A 33 -1.26 -12.95 1.04
C ILE A 33 -1.40 -13.38 -0.42
N SER A 34 -2.09 -14.50 -0.62
CA SER A 34 -2.64 -14.91 -1.91
C SER A 34 -4.16 -14.82 -1.83
N SER A 35 -4.74 -13.91 -2.60
CA SER A 35 -6.18 -13.64 -2.62
C SER A 35 -6.58 -13.08 -3.99
N SER A 36 -7.87 -12.93 -4.27
CA SER A 36 -8.33 -12.24 -5.48
C SER A 36 -8.45 -10.73 -5.31
N GLY A 37 -7.95 -10.18 -4.19
CA GLY A 37 -8.11 -8.78 -3.80
C GLY A 37 -8.00 -8.61 -2.28
N LEU A 38 -7.89 -7.36 -1.83
CA LEU A 38 -7.73 -7.00 -0.42
C LEU A 38 -8.63 -5.83 -0.07
N ASN A 39 -9.44 -6.00 0.98
CA ASN A 39 -10.20 -4.92 1.58
C ASN A 39 -9.69 -4.66 3.00
N ASN A 40 -8.89 -3.61 3.16
CA ASN A 40 -8.28 -3.15 4.40
C ASN A 40 -8.93 -1.87 4.95
N GLN A 41 -10.19 -1.59 4.61
CA GLN A 41 -10.85 -0.34 5.01
C GLN A 41 -10.97 -0.20 6.53
N ASN A 42 -10.43 0.89 7.07
CA ASN A 42 -10.33 1.11 8.53
C ASN A 42 -9.64 -0.04 9.27
N GLY A 43 -8.82 -0.84 8.57
CA GLY A 43 -8.04 -1.93 9.13
C GLY A 43 -6.55 -1.61 9.14
N SER A 44 -5.77 -2.48 9.75
CA SER A 44 -4.32 -2.36 9.84
C SER A 44 -3.64 -3.64 9.39
N LEU A 45 -2.66 -3.49 8.51
CA LEU A 45 -1.73 -4.53 8.11
C LEU A 45 -0.32 -4.01 8.41
N LEU A 46 0.29 -4.55 9.47
CA LEU A 46 1.58 -4.08 9.99
C LEU A 46 2.56 -5.25 10.04
N VAL A 47 3.65 -5.21 9.28
CA VAL A 47 4.57 -6.36 9.15
C VAL A 47 6.02 -5.94 8.92
N SER A 48 6.98 -6.80 9.25
CA SER A 48 8.38 -6.52 8.88
C SER A 48 8.60 -6.61 7.38
N ALA A 49 7.97 -7.58 6.72
CA ALA A 49 8.03 -7.79 5.28
C ALA A 49 6.65 -8.19 4.77
N ILE A 50 6.25 -7.69 3.61
CA ILE A 50 4.98 -8.04 2.98
C ILE A 50 5.21 -8.51 1.54
N ALA A 51 4.51 -9.59 1.17
CA ALA A 51 4.44 -10.10 -0.19
C ALA A 51 2.96 -10.29 -0.50
N LEU A 52 2.44 -9.47 -1.41
CA LEU A 52 1.04 -9.52 -1.82
C LEU A 52 0.98 -10.05 -3.24
N ASP A 53 0.23 -11.14 -3.42
CA ASP A 53 -0.03 -11.77 -4.71
C ASP A 53 -1.54 -11.82 -4.93
N PHE A 54 -2.03 -10.96 -5.83
CA PHE A 54 -3.44 -10.97 -6.24
C PHE A 54 -3.73 -11.90 -7.44
N GLY A 55 -2.76 -12.73 -7.83
CA GLY A 55 -2.82 -13.57 -9.02
C GLY A 55 -2.59 -12.79 -10.33
N ALA A 56 -2.65 -13.51 -11.46
CA ALA A 56 -2.15 -13.06 -12.76
C ALA A 56 -2.85 -11.83 -13.40
N ALA A 57 -3.97 -11.34 -12.87
CA ALA A 57 -4.53 -10.01 -13.15
C ALA A 57 -5.88 -9.81 -12.41
N THR A 58 -6.15 -8.56 -12.00
CA THR A 58 -7.49 -7.96 -11.71
C THR A 58 -7.97 -7.75 -10.26
N GLY A 59 -7.19 -8.11 -9.24
CA GLY A 59 -7.58 -7.83 -7.85
C GLY A 59 -7.67 -6.33 -7.54
N ASP A 60 -8.67 -5.94 -6.77
CA ASP A 60 -8.79 -4.58 -6.21
C ASP A 60 -8.20 -4.55 -4.79
N LEU A 61 -7.50 -3.47 -4.49
CA LEU A 61 -7.00 -3.14 -3.16
C LEU A 61 -7.70 -1.88 -2.66
N TYR A 62 -8.43 -2.04 -1.56
CA TYR A 62 -9.14 -0.98 -0.87
C TYR A 62 -8.51 -0.73 0.49
N ASN A 63 -7.89 0.42 0.69
CA ASN A 63 -7.23 0.80 1.93
C ASN A 63 -7.82 2.09 2.53
N GLN A 64 -9.08 2.40 2.25
CA GLN A 64 -9.65 3.68 2.67
C GLN A 64 -9.75 3.77 4.20
N GLY A 65 -9.14 4.79 4.79
CA GLY A 65 -9.08 4.95 6.25
C GLY A 65 -8.24 3.89 6.97
N GLY A 66 -7.58 2.99 6.23
CA GLY A 66 -6.75 1.91 6.77
C GLY A 66 -5.26 2.20 6.63
N GLU A 67 -4.44 1.28 7.14
CA GLU A 67 -2.98 1.35 7.06
C GLU A 67 -2.40 0.02 6.56
N ILE A 68 -1.47 0.10 5.59
CA ILE A 68 -0.59 -1.00 5.21
C ILE A 68 0.86 -0.52 5.35
N SER A 69 1.59 -1.11 6.30
CA SER A 69 2.93 -0.66 6.66
C SER A 69 3.93 -1.82 6.69
N SER A 70 5.10 -1.60 6.08
CA SER A 70 6.21 -2.56 6.10
C SER A 70 7.54 -1.94 6.48
N ALA A 71 8.32 -2.67 7.29
CA ALA A 71 9.70 -2.28 7.60
C ALA A 71 10.68 -2.54 6.44
N GLN A 72 10.26 -3.27 5.40
CA GLN A 72 11.05 -3.58 4.22
C GLN A 72 10.35 -3.11 2.94
N SER A 73 11.06 -3.16 1.82
CA SER A 73 10.51 -2.85 0.51
C SER A 73 9.36 -3.79 0.16
N TYR A 74 8.33 -3.28 -0.51
CA TYR A 74 7.27 -4.11 -1.07
C TYR A 74 6.66 -3.53 -2.33
N ALA A 75 6.00 -4.42 -3.06
CA ALA A 75 5.30 -4.12 -4.29
C ALA A 75 3.81 -4.45 -4.18
N LEU A 76 2.97 -3.62 -4.79
CA LEU A 76 1.54 -3.86 -4.97
C LEU A 76 1.24 -3.85 -6.46
N ALA A 77 0.67 -4.93 -6.97
CA ALA A 77 0.21 -5.04 -8.35
C ALA A 77 -1.28 -5.37 -8.38
N GLY A 78 -2.10 -4.61 -9.12
CA GLY A 78 -3.55 -4.82 -9.14
C GLY A 78 -4.26 -4.04 -10.23
N ARG A 79 -5.60 -4.12 -10.27
CA ARG A 79 -6.40 -3.30 -11.20
C ARG A 79 -6.71 -1.95 -10.59
N THR A 80 -7.34 -1.94 -9.41
CA THR A 80 -7.64 -0.70 -8.68
C THR A 80 -6.89 -0.72 -7.36
N LEU A 81 -6.19 0.38 -7.07
CA LEU A 81 -5.65 0.66 -5.74
C LEU A 81 -6.27 1.96 -5.27
N ASP A 82 -7.13 1.89 -4.25
CA ASP A 82 -7.71 3.06 -3.61
C ASP A 82 -7.22 3.20 -2.18
N ASN A 83 -6.36 4.19 -1.98
CA ASN A 83 -5.77 4.58 -0.70
C ASN A 83 -6.38 5.87 -0.13
N SER A 84 -7.58 6.26 -0.57
CA SER A 84 -8.21 7.51 -0.11
C SER A 84 -8.34 7.54 1.42
N THR A 85 -7.86 8.60 2.06
CA THR A 85 -7.80 8.76 3.53
C THR A 85 -7.08 7.64 4.31
N GLY A 86 -6.35 6.74 3.64
CA GLY A 86 -5.55 5.69 4.27
C GLY A 86 -4.05 5.93 4.11
N ASP A 87 -3.22 4.98 4.55
CA ASP A 87 -1.77 5.10 4.48
C ASP A 87 -1.12 3.83 3.89
N LEU A 88 -0.25 4.00 2.90
CA LEU A 88 0.69 2.97 2.44
C LEU A 88 2.12 3.42 2.73
N ILE A 89 2.79 2.69 3.61
CA ILE A 89 4.10 3.08 4.15
C ILE A 89 5.09 1.92 3.98
N SER A 90 6.25 2.22 3.40
CA SER A 90 7.41 1.33 3.32
C SER A 90 8.63 2.04 3.91
N ASN A 91 9.33 1.39 4.84
CA ASN A 91 10.65 1.85 5.27
C ASN A 91 11.76 1.49 4.26
N GLY A 92 11.43 0.71 3.23
CA GLY A 92 12.26 0.49 2.05
C GLY A 92 11.70 1.22 0.83
N GLN A 93 11.82 0.61 -0.34
CA GLN A 93 11.17 1.08 -1.56
C GLN A 93 9.70 0.66 -1.57
N LEU A 94 8.82 1.55 -2.02
CA LEU A 94 7.42 1.22 -2.31
C LEU A 94 7.22 1.22 -3.82
N THR A 95 6.78 0.09 -4.39
CA THR A 95 6.44 0.00 -5.83
C THR A 95 4.96 -0.28 -6.00
N LEU A 96 4.26 0.56 -6.76
CA LEU A 96 2.84 0.43 -7.07
C LEU A 96 2.68 0.25 -8.58
N ASP A 97 2.02 -0.82 -9.01
CA ASP A 97 1.63 -1.07 -10.41
C ASP A 97 0.13 -1.35 -10.45
N ALA A 98 -0.67 -0.33 -10.76
CA ALA A 98 -2.12 -0.47 -10.80
C ALA A 98 -2.70 0.27 -12.00
N ASP A 99 -3.67 -0.33 -12.70
CA ASP A 99 -4.35 0.36 -13.81
C ASP A 99 -4.94 1.69 -13.35
N THR A 100 -5.62 1.67 -12.20
CA THR A 100 -6.18 2.86 -11.57
C THR A 100 -5.66 3.01 -10.15
N LEU A 101 -4.96 4.11 -9.89
CA LEU A 101 -4.49 4.47 -8.55
C LEU A 101 -5.22 5.72 -8.06
N ILE A 102 -5.85 5.62 -6.90
CA ILE A 102 -6.53 6.73 -6.21
C ILE A 102 -5.83 6.97 -4.87
N ASN A 103 -5.33 8.18 -4.69
CA ASN A 103 -4.63 8.61 -3.49
C ASN A 103 -5.11 10.02 -3.09
N GLN A 104 -6.26 10.11 -2.41
CA GLN A 104 -6.83 11.39 -1.97
C GLN A 104 -6.79 11.56 -0.44
N ASN A 105 -6.35 12.73 0.04
CA ASN A 105 -6.24 13.07 1.47
C ASN A 105 -5.41 12.05 2.30
N CYS A 106 -4.31 11.54 1.74
CA CYS A 106 -3.59 10.38 2.25
C CYS A 106 -2.10 10.39 1.88
N LEU A 107 -1.32 9.48 2.50
CA LEU A 107 0.12 9.34 2.28
C LEU A 107 0.49 8.05 1.55
N LEU A 108 1.28 8.18 0.47
CA LEU A 108 2.10 7.10 -0.08
C LEU A 108 3.57 7.42 0.22
N SER A 109 4.25 6.55 0.94
CA SER A 109 5.63 6.79 1.35
C SER A 109 6.51 5.56 1.20
N GLY A 110 7.59 5.69 0.44
CA GLY A 110 8.71 4.75 0.44
C GLY A 110 9.97 5.46 0.93
N TRP A 111 10.54 5.04 2.05
CA TRP A 111 11.69 5.73 2.63
C TRP A 111 12.95 5.59 1.78
N GLN A 112 13.08 4.55 0.96
CA GLN A 112 14.17 4.35 0.00
C GLN A 112 13.67 4.47 -1.45
N GLY A 113 12.69 5.35 -1.67
CA GLY A 113 12.11 5.62 -2.99
C GLY A 113 10.68 5.14 -3.14
N LEU A 114 9.96 5.83 -4.02
CA LEU A 114 8.57 5.53 -4.38
C LEU A 114 8.46 5.41 -5.89
N ASN A 115 8.08 4.24 -6.39
CA ASN A 115 7.80 3.99 -7.80
C ASN A 115 6.30 3.77 -7.98
N VAL A 116 5.66 4.59 -8.80
CA VAL A 116 4.23 4.47 -9.13
C VAL A 116 4.09 4.31 -10.62
N SER A 117 3.42 3.25 -11.04
CA SER A 117 3.09 2.94 -12.42
C SER A 117 1.63 2.54 -12.58
N GLY A 118 1.05 2.87 -13.73
CA GLY A 118 -0.37 2.62 -13.95
C GLY A 118 -0.95 3.25 -15.20
N ALA A 119 -2.24 3.04 -15.46
CA ALA A 119 -2.94 3.74 -16.54
C ALA A 119 -3.42 5.13 -16.10
N SER A 120 -3.78 5.30 -14.82
CA SER A 120 -4.21 6.60 -14.28
C SER A 120 -3.83 6.75 -12.81
N LEU A 121 -3.54 8.00 -12.42
CA LEU A 121 -3.27 8.39 -11.05
C LEU A 121 -4.12 9.60 -10.68
N ASN A 122 -5.04 9.40 -9.73
CA ASN A 122 -5.80 10.46 -9.10
C ASN A 122 -5.23 10.74 -7.70
N ASN A 123 -4.33 11.72 -7.63
CA ASN A 123 -3.73 12.21 -6.40
C ASN A 123 -4.29 13.61 -5.99
N CYS A 124 -5.56 13.89 -6.34
CA CYS A 124 -6.22 15.15 -6.00
C CYS A 124 -6.60 15.24 -4.52
N ASN A 125 -6.97 16.44 -4.04
CA ASN A 125 -7.41 16.68 -2.67
C ASN A 125 -6.35 16.36 -1.61
N THR A 126 -5.19 17.04 -1.65
CA THR A 126 -4.12 16.91 -0.63
C THR A 126 -3.46 15.52 -0.51
N GLY A 127 -3.70 14.61 -1.46
CA GLY A 127 -2.93 13.39 -1.58
C GLY A 127 -1.43 13.68 -1.71
N THR A 128 -0.61 12.98 -0.94
CA THR A 128 0.83 13.22 -0.87
C THR A 128 1.59 11.97 -1.32
N LEU A 129 2.51 12.16 -2.25
CA LEU A 129 3.54 11.19 -2.61
C LEU A 129 4.85 11.64 -1.99
N CYS A 130 5.40 10.82 -1.10
CA CYS A 130 6.64 11.12 -0.39
C CYS A 130 7.67 10.00 -0.58
N SER A 131 8.93 10.40 -0.59
CA SER A 131 10.05 9.52 -0.32
C SER A 131 11.01 10.23 0.64
N ARG A 132 11.69 9.47 1.50
CA ARG A 132 12.62 10.02 2.50
C ARG A 132 14.08 10.01 2.04
N GLY A 133 14.48 9.01 1.26
CA GLY A 133 15.88 8.68 0.99
C GLY A 133 16.25 8.64 -0.50
N ASP A 134 15.27 8.47 -1.39
CA ASP A 134 15.47 8.44 -2.86
C ASP A 134 14.33 9.17 -3.60
N ASP A 135 14.33 9.12 -4.93
CA ASP A 135 13.36 9.82 -5.78
C ASP A 135 11.93 9.25 -5.71
N VAL A 136 10.96 10.10 -6.07
CA VAL A 136 9.57 9.70 -6.39
C VAL A 136 9.44 9.60 -7.90
N ASN A 137 9.32 8.38 -8.43
CA ASN A 137 9.14 8.09 -9.86
C ASN A 137 7.67 7.79 -10.16
N VAL A 138 7.08 8.51 -11.12
CA VAL A 138 5.69 8.29 -11.57
C VAL A 138 5.67 8.05 -13.08
N ASN A 139 5.30 6.84 -13.52
CA ASN A 139 5.22 6.44 -14.92
C ASN A 139 3.79 6.00 -15.30
N LEU A 140 3.05 6.88 -15.98
CA LEU A 140 1.64 6.65 -16.30
C LEU A 140 1.43 6.44 -17.79
N ARG A 141 0.60 5.46 -18.15
CA ARG A 141 0.16 5.18 -19.52
C ARG A 141 -1.01 6.09 -19.95
N GLY A 142 -1.53 6.95 -19.06
CA GLY A 142 -2.69 7.84 -19.25
C GLY A 142 -2.66 9.11 -18.36
N HIS A 143 -3.82 9.66 -17.99
CA HIS A 143 -3.93 10.99 -17.34
C HIS A 143 -3.42 11.03 -15.88
N CYS A 144 -2.73 12.13 -15.54
CA CYS A 144 -2.25 12.46 -14.19
C CYS A 144 -2.93 13.75 -13.70
N SER A 145 -3.54 13.72 -12.50
CA SER A 145 -4.32 14.87 -12.01
C SER A 145 -3.66 15.74 -10.93
N THR A 146 -2.39 15.53 -10.58
CA THR A 146 -1.41 16.43 -9.90
C THR A 146 -0.47 15.62 -9.02
N VAL A 147 0.85 15.81 -9.18
CA VAL A 147 1.85 15.28 -8.26
C VAL A 147 2.35 16.43 -7.40
N SER A 148 2.09 16.39 -6.09
CA SER A 148 2.74 17.28 -5.13
C SER A 148 3.83 16.47 -4.43
N THR A 149 5.08 16.61 -4.87
CA THR A 149 6.24 16.09 -4.14
C THR A 149 6.55 17.08 -3.02
N ALA A 150 6.17 16.76 -1.79
CA ALA A 150 6.65 17.53 -0.64
C ALA A 150 8.08 17.06 -0.31
N PRO A 151 9.06 17.96 -0.13
CA PRO A 151 10.31 17.58 0.51
C PRO A 151 9.99 17.06 1.90
N TRP A 152 10.60 15.94 2.29
CA TRP A 152 10.41 15.32 3.60
C TRP A 152 10.60 16.36 4.71
N SER A 153 9.53 16.65 5.46
CA SER A 153 9.60 17.41 6.72
C SER A 153 9.57 16.42 7.87
N ALA A 154 10.61 16.43 8.70
CA ALA A 154 10.79 15.58 9.89
C ALA A 154 9.73 15.78 11.00
N SER A 155 8.60 16.41 10.69
CA SER A 155 7.61 16.91 11.64
C SER A 155 6.25 16.26 11.42
N LYS A 156 6.17 14.95 11.61
CA LYS A 156 5.00 14.35 12.26
C LYS A 156 5.48 13.29 13.25
N PRO A 157 4.87 13.26 14.46
CA PRO A 157 5.30 12.44 15.59
C PRO A 157 5.20 10.94 15.31
#